data_AF-A0A7K0WL64-F1
#
_entry.id   AF-A0A7K0WL64-F1
#
_cell.length_a   1.000
_cell.length_b   1.000
_cell.length_c   1.000
_cell.angle_alpha   90.00
_cell.angle_beta   90.00
_cell.angle_gamma   90.00
#
_symmetry.space_group_name_H-M   'P 1'
#
loop_
_entity.id
_entity.type
_entity.pdbx_description
1 polymer ?
#
loop_
_entity_poly.entity_id
_entity_poly.type
_entity_poly.pdbx_seq_one_letter_code
_entity_poly.pdbx_strand_id
1 'polypeptide(L)'
;KLAFLRDGIVRLTELRSAGNHVLFTGDLNVAHHEVDIKNWRGNIGRAGFHPDERAYLDELIDQLGWVDLGRSLAGEGPGPYTWWSYRGQAFDNDAGWRIDYQIATPELADLARSATVHRSPSYGERWSDHAPLSVEFDLQ
;
A
#
# COMPACT_ATOMS: atom_id res chain seq x y z
N LYS A 1 -6.49 -15.47 -0.11
CA LYS A 1 -6.10 -14.11 -0.52
C LYS A 1 -7.10 -13.50 -1.50
N LEU A 2 -7.23 -13.99 -2.74
CA LEU A 2 -8.12 -13.36 -3.74
C LEU A 2 -9.59 -13.24 -3.31
N ALA A 3 -10.15 -14.26 -2.63
CA ALA A 3 -11.51 -14.18 -2.08
C ALA A 3 -11.65 -13.02 -1.06
N PHE A 4 -10.70 -12.93 -0.11
CA PHE A 4 -10.66 -11.83 0.86
C PHE A 4 -10.58 -10.45 0.20
N LEU A 5 -9.76 -10.29 -0.85
CA LEU A 5 -9.67 -9.02 -1.58
C LEU A 5 -11.01 -8.67 -2.25
N ARG A 6 -11.65 -9.64 -2.94
CA ARG A 6 -12.97 -9.43 -3.57
C ARG A 6 -14.06 -9.08 -2.57
N ASP A 7 -14.14 -9.82 -1.47
CA ASP A 7 -15.10 -9.55 -0.39
C ASP A 7 -14.81 -8.18 0.26
N GLY A 8 -13.54 -7.77 0.27
CA GLY A 8 -13.10 -6.43 0.66
C GLY A 8 -13.75 -5.32 -0.18
N ILE A 9 -13.75 -5.40 -1.51
CA ILE A 9 -14.42 -4.41 -2.37
C ILE A 9 -15.91 -4.31 -2.05
N VAL A 10 -16.58 -5.46 -1.85
CA VAL A 10 -18.00 -5.47 -1.47
C VAL A 10 -18.21 -4.70 -0.17
N ARG A 11 -17.43 -5.03 0.87
CA ARG A 11 -17.56 -4.40 2.18
C ARG A 11 -17.23 -2.90 2.15
N LEU A 12 -16.18 -2.52 1.43
CA LEU A 12 -15.77 -1.13 1.27
C LEU A 12 -16.85 -0.31 0.53
N THR A 13 -17.47 -0.90 -0.48
CA THR A 13 -18.58 -0.28 -1.23
C THR A 13 -19.80 -0.05 -0.34
N GLU A 14 -20.19 -1.03 0.48
CA GLU A 14 -21.29 -0.87 1.45
C GLU A 14 -21.01 0.27 2.44
N LEU A 15 -19.80 0.29 3.01
CA LEU A 15 -19.40 1.31 3.98
C LEU A 15 -19.43 2.72 3.37
N ARG A 16 -18.89 2.87 2.16
CA ARG A 16 -18.92 4.15 1.41
C ARG A 16 -20.35 4.57 1.06
N SER A 17 -21.19 3.62 0.63
CA SER A 17 -22.58 3.89 0.23
C SER A 17 -23.47 4.33 1.41
N ALA A 18 -23.10 3.93 2.64
CA ALA A 18 -23.72 4.40 3.86
C ALA A 18 -23.26 5.81 4.29
N GLY A 19 -22.44 6.49 3.48
CA GLY A 19 -21.97 7.86 3.75
C GLY A 19 -20.82 7.96 4.76
N ASN A 20 -20.12 6.85 5.04
CA ASN A 20 -19.00 6.86 5.99
C ASN A 20 -17.71 7.33 5.32
N HIS A 21 -16.87 8.04 6.08
CA HIS A 21 -15.44 8.12 5.81
C HIS A 21 -14.80 6.77 6.13
N VAL A 22 -14.11 6.18 5.16
CA VAL A 22 -13.51 4.84 5.31
C VAL A 22 -12.02 4.92 5.04
N LEU A 23 -11.24 4.33 5.94
CA LEU A 23 -9.82 4.07 5.77
C LEU A 23 -9.60 2.56 5.76
N PHE A 24 -9.19 2.02 4.61
CA PHE A 24 -8.72 0.66 4.47
C PHE A 24 -7.21 0.64 4.64
N THR A 25 -6.72 0.02 5.71
CA THR A 25 -5.30 0.04 6.05
C THR A 25 -4.78 -1.33 6.47
N GLY A 26 -3.49 -1.55 6.20
CA GLY A 26 -2.74 -2.72 6.61
C GLY A 26 -1.88 -3.27 5.49
N ASP A 27 -1.29 -4.43 5.76
CA ASP A 27 -0.51 -5.20 4.80
C ASP A 27 -1.45 -5.97 3.85
N LEU A 28 -1.59 -5.48 2.62
CA LEU A 28 -2.38 -6.16 1.58
C LEU A 28 -1.60 -7.26 0.89
N ASN A 29 -0.29 -7.37 1.14
CA ASN A 29 0.65 -8.28 0.49
C ASN A 29 0.65 -8.12 -1.04
N VAL A 30 0.34 -6.95 -1.61
CA VAL A 30 0.30 -6.71 -3.07
C VAL A 30 1.00 -5.40 -3.40
N ALA A 31 1.97 -5.43 -4.32
CA ALA A 31 2.50 -4.22 -4.95
C ALA A 31 1.65 -3.91 -6.21
N HIS A 32 1.17 -2.67 -6.35
CA HIS A 32 0.25 -2.28 -7.42
C HIS A 32 0.95 -2.16 -8.77
N HIS A 33 2.01 -1.35 -8.83
CA HIS A 33 2.74 -1.02 -10.04
C HIS A 33 4.21 -1.40 -9.94
N GLU A 34 4.94 -1.34 -11.06
CA GLU A 34 6.37 -1.69 -11.12
C GLU A 34 7.23 -0.81 -10.20
N VAL A 35 6.80 0.43 -9.96
CA VAL A 35 7.46 1.38 -9.04
C VAL A 35 7.31 0.98 -7.55
N ASP A 36 6.39 0.07 -7.24
CA ASP A 36 6.12 -0.41 -5.88
C ASP A 36 7.02 -1.57 -5.45
N ILE A 37 7.86 -2.08 -6.34
CA ILE A 37 8.74 -3.21 -6.05
C ILE A 37 10.05 -3.07 -6.82
N LYS A 38 11.18 -3.12 -6.09
CA LYS A 38 12.50 -2.93 -6.71
C LYS A 38 12.79 -3.92 -7.84
N ASN A 39 12.52 -5.21 -7.61
CA ASN A 39 12.80 -6.29 -8.56
C ASN A 39 11.50 -6.82 -9.23
N TRP A 40 10.72 -5.92 -9.82
CA TRP A 40 9.43 -6.26 -10.42
C TRP A 40 9.53 -7.34 -11.51
N ARG A 41 10.53 -7.27 -12.40
CA ARG A 41 10.69 -8.21 -13.53
C ARG A 41 10.73 -9.67 -13.08
N GLY A 42 11.48 -9.97 -12.02
CA GLY A 42 11.60 -11.32 -11.48
C GLY A 42 10.36 -11.79 -10.70
N ASN A 43 9.45 -10.87 -10.37
CA ASN A 43 8.28 -11.14 -9.55
C ASN A 43 6.96 -11.11 -10.33
N ILE A 44 6.98 -10.82 -11.64
CA ILE A 44 5.80 -10.97 -12.49
C ILE A 44 5.24 -12.39 -12.35
N GLY A 45 3.95 -12.49 -12.01
CA GLY A 45 3.27 -13.78 -11.82
C GLY A 45 3.62 -14.49 -10.51
N ARG A 46 4.32 -13.84 -9.58
CA ARG A 46 4.54 -14.34 -8.22
C ARG A 46 3.53 -13.70 -7.27
N ALA A 47 3.20 -14.42 -6.18
CA ALA A 47 2.36 -13.86 -5.13
C ALA A 47 2.93 -12.53 -4.63
N GLY A 48 2.06 -11.54 -4.53
CA GLY A 48 2.34 -10.13 -4.25
C GLY A 48 2.59 -9.25 -5.46
N PHE A 49 2.79 -9.83 -6.66
CA PHE A 49 2.88 -9.10 -7.91
C PHE A 49 2.25 -9.90 -9.07
N HIS A 50 1.29 -10.78 -8.74
CA HIS A 50 0.54 -11.56 -9.72
C HIS A 50 -0.49 -10.66 -10.41
N PRO A 51 -0.74 -10.82 -11.73
CA PRO A 51 -1.73 -10.00 -12.44
C PRO A 51 -3.10 -9.93 -11.75
N ASP A 52 -3.66 -11.07 -11.31
CA ASP A 52 -4.94 -11.11 -10.61
C ASP A 52 -4.96 -10.35 -9.27
N GLU A 53 -3.82 -10.24 -8.59
CA GLU A 53 -3.71 -9.48 -7.35
C GLU A 53 -3.59 -7.98 -7.63
N ARG A 54 -2.88 -7.62 -8.71
CA ARG A 54 -2.75 -6.23 -9.16
C ARG A 54 -4.07 -5.68 -9.70
N ALA A 55 -4.84 -6.52 -10.42
CA ALA A 55 -6.17 -6.18 -10.92
C ALA A 55 -7.15 -5.77 -9.82
N TYR A 56 -6.98 -6.29 -8.59
CA TYR A 56 -7.75 -5.83 -7.44
C TYR A 56 -7.48 -4.36 -7.09
N LEU A 57 -6.20 -3.94 -7.10
CA LEU A 57 -5.83 -2.55 -6.83
C LEU A 57 -6.20 -1.64 -8.02
N ASP A 58 -6.09 -2.13 -9.25
CA ASP A 58 -6.61 -1.43 -10.44
C ASP A 58 -8.12 -1.17 -10.33
N GLU A 59 -8.90 -2.15 -9.85
CA GLU A 59 -10.34 -1.98 -9.63
C GLU A 59 -10.61 -0.98 -8.49
N LEU A 60 -10.01 -1.20 -7.32
CA LEU A 60 -10.29 -0.40 -6.13
C LEU A 60 -9.87 1.07 -6.30
N ILE A 61 -8.65 1.30 -6.78
CA ILE A 61 -8.05 2.64 -6.85
C ILE A 61 -8.44 3.31 -8.16
N ASP A 62 -8.15 2.68 -9.30
CA ASP A 62 -8.25 3.36 -10.61
C ASP A 62 -9.69 3.40 -11.15
N GLN A 63 -10.52 2.38 -10.86
CA GLN A 63 -11.88 2.28 -11.40
C GLN A 63 -12.94 2.77 -10.41
N LEU A 64 -12.84 2.40 -9.13
CA LEU A 64 -13.80 2.79 -8.09
C LEU A 64 -13.44 4.13 -7.41
N GLY A 65 -12.26 4.68 -7.69
CA GLY A 65 -11.84 6.01 -7.24
C GLY A 65 -11.54 6.09 -5.74
N TRP A 66 -11.05 5.01 -5.14
CA TRP A 66 -10.43 5.09 -3.82
C TRP A 66 -9.03 5.69 -3.93
N VAL A 67 -8.57 6.37 -2.89
CA VAL A 67 -7.30 7.10 -2.93
C VAL A 67 -6.24 6.36 -2.12
N ASP A 68 -5.18 5.90 -2.78
CA ASP A 68 -3.96 5.43 -2.14
C ASP A 68 -3.16 6.62 -1.61
N LEU A 69 -3.26 6.85 -0.29
CA LEU A 69 -2.64 8.00 0.37
C LEU A 69 -1.12 7.92 0.37
N GLY A 70 -0.55 6.71 0.37
CA GLY A 70 0.89 6.52 0.28
C GLY A 70 1.43 7.03 -1.05
N ARG A 71 0.76 6.69 -2.16
CA ARG A 71 1.14 7.15 -3.50
C ARG A 71 0.81 8.63 -3.71
N SER A 72 -0.39 9.07 -3.33
CA SER A 72 -0.85 10.44 -3.61
C SER A 72 -0.02 11.51 -2.87
N LEU A 73 0.47 11.19 -1.66
CA LEU A 73 1.23 12.13 -0.83
C LEU A 73 2.75 11.94 -0.91
N ALA A 74 3.26 10.74 -1.23
CA ALA A 74 4.70 10.49 -1.34
C ALA A 74 5.25 10.60 -2.78
N GLY A 75 4.40 10.83 -3.78
CA GLY A 75 4.77 11.01 -5.19
C GLY A 75 4.90 9.69 -5.97
N GLU A 76 5.29 9.76 -7.25
CA GLU A 76 5.25 8.64 -8.23
C GLU A 76 6.25 7.49 -7.98
N GLY A 77 7.18 7.67 -7.03
CA GLY A 77 8.16 6.65 -6.67
C GLY A 77 9.46 6.69 -7.51
N PRO A 78 10.28 5.62 -7.47
CA PRO A 78 10.01 4.32 -6.82
C PRO A 78 9.87 4.41 -5.30
N GLY A 79 9.06 3.54 -4.73
CA GLY A 79 8.74 3.57 -3.30
C GLY A 79 7.91 4.81 -2.88
N PRO A 80 7.97 5.22 -1.60
CA PRO A 80 8.71 4.56 -0.52
C PRO A 80 8.20 3.13 -0.30
N TYR A 81 9.13 2.19 -0.07
CA TYR A 81 8.80 0.80 0.22
C TYR A 81 8.46 0.63 1.69
N THR A 82 7.62 -0.34 2.02
CA THR A 82 7.17 -0.61 3.39
C THR A 82 7.66 -1.96 3.90
N TRP A 83 8.20 -2.83 3.04
CA TRP A 83 8.68 -4.16 3.42
C TRP A 83 10.01 -4.51 2.75
N TRP A 84 10.89 -5.21 3.48
CA TRP A 84 12.12 -5.79 2.95
C TRP A 84 12.39 -7.15 3.59
N SER A 85 12.70 -8.17 2.77
CA SER A 85 13.04 -9.50 3.27
C SER A 85 14.20 -9.47 4.28
N TYR A 86 14.14 -10.35 5.28
CA TYR A 86 15.31 -10.67 6.12
C TYR A 86 16.39 -11.46 5.38
N ARG A 87 16.11 -11.98 4.18
CA ARG A 87 17.06 -12.78 3.41
C ARG A 87 18.03 -11.89 2.63
N GLY A 88 19.32 -12.22 2.73
CA GLY A 88 20.38 -11.51 2.02
C GLY A 88 20.48 -10.05 2.47
N GLN A 89 20.75 -9.17 1.53
CA GLN A 89 20.96 -7.72 1.77
C GLN A 89 19.79 -6.89 1.25
N ALA A 90 18.56 -7.41 1.32
CA ALA A 90 17.41 -6.74 0.74
C ALA A 90 17.16 -5.36 1.38
N PHE A 91 17.33 -5.26 2.71
CA PHE A 91 17.22 -3.99 3.40
C PHE A 91 18.33 -3.01 3.01
N ASP A 92 19.59 -3.44 3.05
CA ASP A 92 20.74 -2.56 2.79
C ASP A 92 20.76 -2.03 1.35
N ASN A 93 20.34 -2.87 0.39
CA ASN A 93 20.27 -2.51 -1.04
C ASN A 93 18.93 -1.85 -1.43
N ASP A 94 18.06 -1.59 -0.46
CA ASP A 94 16.71 -1.07 -0.66
C ASP A 94 15.90 -1.86 -1.71
N ALA A 95 16.04 -3.18 -1.69
CA ALA A 95 15.28 -4.12 -2.50
C ALA A 95 13.90 -4.39 -1.88
N GLY A 96 13.13 -3.32 -1.71
CA GLY A 96 11.86 -3.31 -0.99
C GLY A 96 10.62 -3.49 -1.87
N TRP A 97 9.51 -3.63 -1.18
CA TRP A 97 8.15 -3.69 -1.71
C TRP A 97 7.27 -2.69 -0.94
N ARG A 98 6.35 -2.02 -1.64
CA ARG A 98 5.27 -1.24 -1.03
C ARG A 98 4.02 -2.11 -1.04
N ILE A 99 3.70 -2.69 0.11
CA ILE A 99 2.59 -3.63 0.29
C ILE A 99 1.67 -3.26 1.46
N ASP A 100 2.07 -2.25 2.23
CA ASP A 100 1.27 -1.67 3.31
C ASP A 100 0.60 -0.39 2.82
N TYR A 101 -0.71 -0.29 3.03
CA TYR A 101 -1.53 0.77 2.45
C TYR A 101 -2.31 1.54 3.50
N GLN A 102 -2.63 2.78 3.13
CA GLN A 102 -3.73 3.57 3.67
C GLN A 102 -4.55 4.04 2.47
N ILE A 103 -5.65 3.33 2.17
CA ILE A 103 -6.54 3.62 1.03
C ILE A 103 -7.84 4.20 1.58
N ALA A 104 -8.21 5.40 1.14
CA ALA A 104 -9.32 6.15 1.70
C ALA A 104 -10.42 6.47 0.69
N THR A 105 -11.63 6.71 1.19
CA THR A 105 -12.67 7.43 0.45
C THR A 105 -12.17 8.83 0.04
N PRO A 106 -12.54 9.37 -1.14
CA PRO A 106 -12.08 10.68 -1.60
C PRO A 106 -12.24 11.79 -0.56
N GLU A 107 -13.38 11.83 0.13
CA GLU A 107 -13.71 12.87 1.09
C GLU A 107 -12.80 12.81 2.34
N LEU A 108 -12.34 11.61 2.72
CA LEU A 108 -11.36 11.45 3.79
C LEU A 108 -9.94 11.76 3.29
N ALA A 109 -9.65 11.44 2.04
CA ALA A 109 -8.36 11.73 1.41
C ALA A 109 -8.10 13.24 1.29
N ASP A 110 -9.14 14.05 1.07
CA ASP A 110 -9.05 15.52 1.04
C ASP A 110 -8.58 16.12 2.37
N LEU A 111 -8.71 15.37 3.47
CA LEU A 111 -8.25 15.77 4.80
C LEU A 111 -6.82 15.29 5.10
N ALA A 112 -6.23 14.45 4.26
CA ALA A 112 -4.89 13.92 4.47
C ALA A 112 -3.81 14.96 4.10
N ARG A 113 -2.78 15.09 4.94
CA ARG A 113 -1.73 16.11 4.83
C ARG A 113 -0.38 15.57 4.44
N SER A 114 0.01 14.45 5.03
CA SER A 114 1.33 13.88 4.86
C SER A 114 1.24 12.35 4.95
N ALA A 115 2.10 11.66 4.21
CA ALA A 115 2.33 10.23 4.34
C ALA A 115 3.82 9.98 4.54
N THR A 116 4.19 9.26 5.61
CA THR A 116 5.59 8.99 5.95
C THR A 116 5.78 7.50 6.20
N VAL A 117 6.77 6.91 5.53
CA VAL A 117 7.26 5.58 5.87
C VAL A 117 8.43 5.70 6.84
N HIS A 118 8.28 5.13 8.02
CA HIS A 118 9.28 5.16 9.09
C HIS A 118 10.30 4.02 8.93
N ARG A 119 11.07 4.06 7.83
CA ARG A 119 12.15 3.10 7.60
C ARG A 119 13.24 3.27 8.65
N SER A 120 13.67 2.16 9.26
CA SER A 120 14.78 2.14 10.22
C SER A 120 16.07 2.70 9.61
N PRO A 121 16.93 3.41 10.38
CA PRO A 121 18.24 3.88 9.89
C PRO A 121 19.19 2.75 9.49
N SER A 122 19.07 1.58 10.11
CA SER A 122 19.93 0.42 9.85
C SER A 122 19.16 -0.90 9.96
N TYR A 123 19.71 -1.98 9.38
CA TYR A 123 19.13 -3.32 9.43
C TYR A 123 18.94 -3.83 10.87
N GLY A 124 19.92 -3.58 11.74
CA GLY A 124 19.90 -4.04 13.13
C GLY A 124 18.90 -3.30 14.03
N GLU A 125 18.48 -2.11 13.62
CA GLU A 125 17.51 -1.29 14.36
C GLU A 125 16.06 -1.51 13.90
N ARG A 126 15.82 -2.43 12.96
CA ARG A 126 14.48 -2.75 12.47
C ARG A 126 13.66 -3.46 13.54
N TRP A 127 12.40 -3.07 13.66
CA TRP A 127 11.46 -3.66 14.61
C TRP A 127 10.67 -4.80 13.97
N SER A 128 10.57 -4.77 12.63
CA SER A 128 9.84 -5.70 11.78
C SER A 128 10.52 -5.76 10.40
N ASP A 129 10.16 -6.78 9.61
CA ASP A 129 10.46 -6.75 8.18
C ASP A 129 9.69 -5.64 7.45
N HIS A 130 8.63 -5.13 8.08
CA HIS A 130 7.89 -3.94 7.65
C HIS A 130 8.39 -2.65 8.33
N ALA A 131 8.16 -1.52 7.68
CA ALA A 131 8.27 -0.17 8.22
C ALA A 131 6.86 0.45 8.35
N PRO A 132 6.55 1.12 9.48
CA PRO A 132 5.25 1.78 9.65
C PRO A 132 4.97 2.83 8.57
N LEU A 133 3.74 2.85 8.03
CA LEU A 133 3.20 3.91 7.21
C LEU A 133 2.25 4.78 8.04
N SER A 134 2.67 6.00 8.34
CA SER A 134 1.83 7.00 9.01
C SER A 134 1.21 7.95 7.98
N VAL A 135 -0.05 8.29 8.19
CA VAL A 135 -0.75 9.35 7.47
C VAL A 135 -1.38 10.29 8.49
N GLU A 136 -1.17 11.59 8.29
CA GLU A 136 -1.74 12.64 9.14
C GLU A 136 -2.98 13.23 8.48
N PHE A 137 -4.04 13.42 9.26
CA PHE A 137 -5.33 13.97 8.80
C PHE A 137 -5.71 15.20 9.62
N ASP A 138 -6.24 16.22 8.95
CA ASP A 138 -6.88 17.37 9.60
C ASP A 138 -8.36 17.06 9.86
N LEU A 139 -8.63 16.34 10.96
CA LEU A 139 -9.99 16.07 11.43
C LEU A 139 -10.43 17.19 12.37
N GLN A 140 -11.62 17.73 12.16
CA GLN A 140 -12.25 18.70 13.07
C GLN A 140 -12.97 18.02 14.24
#